data_AF-A0A4U1AJ80-F1
#
_entry.id   AF-A0A4U1AJ80-F1
#
_cell.length_a   1.000
_cell.length_b   1.000
_cell.length_c   1.000
_cell.angle_alpha   90.00
_cell.angle_beta   90.00
_cell.angle_gamma   90.00
#
_symmetry.space_group_name_H-M   'P 1'
#
loop_
_entity.id
_entity.type
_entity.pdbx_description
1 polymer ?
#
loop_
_entity_poly.entity_id
_entity_poly.type
_entity_poly.pdbx_seq_one_letter_code
_entity_poly.pdbx_strand_id
1 'polypeptide(L)'
;MSAGALKPRWGQPLTGIISFFVFLAIALVTWFIFSDPRGPIKWFPYPFVMYLAMMILVGIWQHMFLADWPFQKIGQPLRGIIMTIANLLLVWFVIDVVFYRILGLGFNFLSYYGLEAAGGKPIYAQVAVVCFVLIGFYTYPVATIFFGKWPVQPSNIQQPAAGFAEFGWGSLITLFAYVILIVPFFGILFKVPVVDPPVVAALNSSWWAGIGGTGHVHWVFGWWEWAIIVLFMTVNVWRMKPWSVITLPQPWKGLISVILSFVIAYGLAILCRKIIPMWVPVETFHLLEEEKGLAEVQRFLWLHSAEIAGFTLIPFLIWHHYFDDIAFGLDKDGWSAFLLRTIGVCVFAACSYWVFYYANFGHWALGNHHMDELAHRFPHGESLVWNFWWIIPLLWNEWFFHKWPFYVHED
;
A
#
# COMPACT_ATOMS: atom_id res chain seq x y z
N MET A 1 14.19 -1.88 32.07
CA MET A 1 13.57 -0.57 32.34
C MET A 1 12.49 -0.39 31.29
N SER A 2 11.22 -0.30 31.69
CA SER A 2 10.14 0.04 30.75
C SER A 2 10.44 1.42 30.20
N ALA A 3 10.72 1.53 28.90
CA ALA A 3 10.86 2.83 28.29
C ALA A 3 9.53 3.60 28.51
N GLY A 4 9.61 4.78 29.14
CA GLY A 4 8.44 5.60 29.44
C GLY A 4 7.64 5.93 28.17
N ALA A 5 6.39 6.35 28.33
CA ALA A 5 5.57 6.77 27.21
C ALA A 5 6.28 7.85 26.38
N LEU A 6 6.22 7.74 25.06
CA LEU A 6 6.79 8.74 24.16
C LEU A 6 5.93 10.01 24.20
N LYS A 7 6.56 11.18 24.40
CA LYS A 7 5.92 12.49 24.31
C LYS A 7 6.45 13.30 23.13
N PRO A 8 5.61 14.13 22.49
CA PRO A 8 6.04 15.03 21.42
C PRO A 8 7.05 16.05 21.98
N ARG A 9 8.23 16.16 21.34
CA ARG A 9 9.36 16.97 21.85
C ARG A 9 9.01 18.45 22.04
N TRP A 10 8.17 19.00 21.16
CA TRP A 10 7.79 20.42 21.20
C TRP A 10 6.29 20.62 21.49
N GLY A 11 5.60 19.59 21.99
CA GLY A 11 4.15 19.58 22.10
C GLY A 11 3.44 19.50 20.75
N GLN A 12 2.12 19.36 20.79
CA GLN A 12 1.25 19.42 19.60
C GLN A 12 0.63 20.81 19.47
N PRO A 13 0.46 21.37 18.25
CA PRO A 13 0.67 20.72 16.95
C PRO A 13 2.10 20.86 16.39
N LEU A 14 3.01 21.54 17.09
CA LEU A 14 4.31 21.94 16.54
C LEU A 14 5.20 20.74 16.14
N THR A 15 5.22 19.68 16.96
CA THR A 15 5.95 18.44 16.64
C THR A 15 5.44 17.82 15.35
N GLY A 16 4.12 17.80 15.15
CA GLY A 16 3.52 17.23 13.95
C GLY A 16 3.87 18.00 12.68
N ILE A 17 3.84 19.34 12.76
CA ILE A 17 4.20 20.24 11.65
C ILE A 17 5.67 20.04 11.26
N ILE A 18 6.58 20.03 12.23
CA ILE A 18 8.02 19.85 11.97
C ILE A 18 8.28 18.47 11.35
N SER A 19 7.67 17.41 11.90
CA SER A 19 7.82 16.04 11.38
C SER A 19 7.34 15.96 9.93
N PHE A 20 6.17 16.53 9.62
CA PHE A 20 5.62 16.55 8.27
C PHE A 20 6.58 17.18 7.25
N PHE A 21 7.09 18.39 7.52
CA PHE A 21 7.99 19.07 6.58
C PHE A 21 9.34 18.36 6.43
N VAL A 22 9.88 17.80 7.50
CA VAL A 22 11.14 17.04 7.43
C VAL A 22 10.96 15.79 6.57
N PHE A 23 9.88 15.01 6.77
CA PHE A 23 9.67 13.80 5.97
C PHE A 23 9.21 14.08 4.55
N LEU A 24 8.49 15.18 4.30
CA LEU A 24 8.24 15.64 2.95
C LEU A 24 9.55 15.98 2.23
N ALA A 25 10.48 16.68 2.89
CA ALA A 25 11.78 16.98 2.32
C ALA A 25 12.62 15.72 2.06
N ILE A 26 12.65 14.79 3.03
CA ILE A 26 13.34 13.49 2.85
C ILE A 26 12.74 12.75 1.65
N ALA A 27 11.41 12.59 1.59
CA ALA A 27 10.72 11.89 0.51
C ALA A 27 11.00 12.53 -0.86
N LEU A 28 11.03 13.87 -0.96
CA LEU A 28 11.35 14.58 -2.20
C LEU A 28 12.81 14.38 -2.63
N VAL A 29 13.76 14.48 -1.69
CA VAL A 29 15.19 14.29 -1.98
C VAL A 29 15.45 12.86 -2.43
N THR A 30 14.91 11.88 -1.72
CA THR A 30 15.11 10.49 -2.07
C THR A 30 14.33 10.13 -3.33
N TRP A 31 13.15 10.72 -3.59
CA TRP A 31 12.45 10.60 -4.88
C TRP A 31 13.32 11.11 -6.02
N PHE A 32 13.91 12.29 -5.87
CA PHE A 32 14.80 12.88 -6.87
C PHE A 32 15.99 11.96 -7.17
N ILE A 33 16.57 11.32 -6.16
CA ILE A 33 17.72 10.42 -6.35
C ILE A 33 17.31 9.16 -7.12
N PHE A 34 16.24 8.49 -6.71
CA PHE A 34 15.91 7.13 -7.18
C PHE A 34 14.92 7.07 -8.34
N SER A 35 13.90 7.93 -8.33
CA SER A 35 12.69 7.77 -9.14
C SER A 35 12.55 8.85 -10.21
N ASP A 36 12.81 10.12 -9.85
CA ASP A 36 12.58 11.26 -10.73
C ASP A 36 13.31 11.12 -12.07
N PRO A 37 12.66 11.37 -13.22
CA PRO A 37 13.28 11.33 -14.54
C PRO A 37 14.46 12.30 -14.73
N ARG A 38 14.49 13.38 -13.94
CA ARG A 38 15.56 14.39 -13.90
C ARG A 38 16.72 13.95 -13.00
N GLY A 39 16.49 12.94 -12.17
CA GLY A 39 17.42 12.37 -11.21
C GLY A 39 18.51 11.50 -11.84
N PRO A 40 19.44 11.00 -11.03
CA PRO A 40 20.55 10.17 -11.49
C PRO A 40 20.14 8.73 -11.84
N ILE A 41 19.19 8.11 -11.10
CA ILE A 41 18.91 6.67 -11.21
C ILE A 41 17.74 6.35 -12.15
N LYS A 42 16.65 7.15 -12.12
CA LYS A 42 15.50 7.06 -13.04
C LYS A 42 14.81 5.68 -13.07
N TRP A 43 14.59 5.05 -11.91
CA TRP A 43 13.94 3.73 -11.83
C TRP A 43 12.41 3.75 -11.93
N PHE A 44 11.83 4.88 -12.31
CA PHE A 44 10.39 5.03 -12.40
C PHE A 44 9.81 4.44 -13.70
N PRO A 45 8.64 3.76 -13.66
CA PRO A 45 7.98 3.26 -12.44
C PRO A 45 8.60 1.95 -11.95
N TYR A 46 9.19 1.14 -12.84
CA TYR A 46 9.83 -0.13 -12.53
C TYR A 46 11.35 -0.07 -12.74
N PRO A 47 12.16 -0.66 -11.85
CA PRO A 47 11.78 -1.57 -10.75
C PRO A 47 11.36 -0.86 -9.45
N PHE A 48 11.33 0.48 -9.41
CA PHE A 48 11.14 1.25 -8.18
C PHE A 48 9.89 0.83 -7.38
N VAL A 49 8.71 0.82 -8.01
CA VAL A 49 7.44 0.47 -7.34
C VAL A 49 7.44 -0.94 -6.75
N MET A 50 8.13 -1.90 -7.37
CA MET A 50 8.26 -3.26 -6.84
C MET A 50 9.06 -3.28 -5.54
N TYR A 51 10.17 -2.55 -5.50
CA TYR A 51 10.96 -2.40 -4.27
C TYR A 51 10.15 -1.67 -3.20
N LEU A 52 9.46 -0.58 -3.55
CA LEU A 52 8.60 0.17 -2.60
C LEU A 52 7.56 -0.73 -1.95
N ALA A 53 6.80 -1.45 -2.77
CA ALA A 53 5.75 -2.33 -2.30
C ALA A 53 6.35 -3.39 -1.35
N MET A 54 7.40 -4.08 -1.79
CA MET A 54 8.02 -5.12 -0.98
C MET A 54 8.65 -4.58 0.31
N MET A 55 9.23 -3.37 0.28
CA MET A 55 9.77 -2.70 1.49
C MET A 55 8.72 -2.62 2.57
N ILE A 56 7.55 -2.07 2.27
CA ILE A 56 6.45 -1.91 3.23
C ILE A 56 6.00 -3.28 3.78
N LEU A 57 5.84 -4.27 2.90
CA LEU A 57 5.40 -5.61 3.32
C LEU A 57 6.43 -6.28 4.24
N VAL A 58 7.72 -6.21 3.91
CA VAL A 58 8.80 -6.69 4.78
C VAL A 58 8.84 -5.88 6.08
N GLY A 59 8.53 -4.58 6.04
CA GLY A 59 8.38 -3.74 7.23
C GLY A 59 7.30 -4.24 8.19
N ILE A 60 6.15 -4.68 7.67
CA ILE A 60 5.11 -5.37 8.46
C ILE A 60 5.67 -6.63 9.12
N TRP A 61 6.44 -7.45 8.39
CA TRP A 61 7.02 -8.68 8.94
C TRP A 61 8.00 -8.37 10.08
N GLN A 62 8.89 -7.41 9.87
CA GLN A 62 9.89 -7.01 10.87
C GLN A 62 9.23 -6.41 12.11
N HIS A 63 8.30 -5.46 11.93
CA HIS A 63 7.74 -4.68 13.02
C HIS A 63 6.50 -5.33 13.64
N MET A 64 5.47 -5.60 12.85
CA MET A 64 4.17 -6.06 13.37
C MET A 64 4.20 -7.52 13.83
N PHE A 65 4.93 -8.37 13.11
CA PHE A 65 4.94 -9.82 13.37
C PHE A 65 6.09 -10.23 14.28
N LEU A 66 7.32 -9.85 13.92
CA LEU A 66 8.52 -10.23 14.68
C LEU A 66 8.80 -9.30 15.86
N ALA A 67 7.99 -8.24 16.06
CA ALA A 67 8.18 -7.26 17.14
C ALA A 67 9.64 -6.76 17.21
N ASP A 68 10.19 -6.46 16.03
CA ASP A 68 11.53 -5.93 15.82
C ASP A 68 12.68 -6.89 16.19
N TRP A 69 12.40 -8.18 16.37
CA TRP A 69 13.43 -9.17 16.64
C TRP A 69 14.44 -9.30 15.48
N PRO A 70 15.76 -9.41 15.75
CA PRO A 70 16.44 -9.43 17.06
C PRO A 70 16.94 -8.04 17.54
N PHE A 71 16.48 -6.95 16.93
CA PHE A 71 16.97 -5.59 17.13
C PHE A 71 16.22 -4.79 18.21
N GLN A 72 15.22 -5.38 18.85
CA GLN A 72 14.29 -4.71 19.76
C GLN A 72 14.96 -4.01 20.94
N LYS A 73 16.16 -4.47 21.35
CA LYS A 73 16.93 -3.90 22.48
C LYS A 73 17.94 -2.82 22.08
N ILE A 74 18.11 -2.53 20.78
CA ILE A 74 19.05 -1.52 20.30
C ILE A 74 18.42 -0.13 20.50
N GLY A 75 19.22 0.84 20.97
CA GLY A 75 18.78 2.22 21.14
C GLY A 75 18.68 3.00 19.82
N GLN A 76 17.90 4.08 19.83
CA GLN A 76 17.83 5.01 18.69
C GLN A 76 19.05 5.95 18.65
N PRO A 77 19.52 6.37 17.46
CA PRO A 77 18.99 6.06 16.13
C PRO A 77 19.54 4.77 15.51
N LEU A 78 20.48 4.09 16.19
CA LEU A 78 21.20 2.94 15.62
C LEU A 78 20.25 1.80 15.23
N ARG A 79 19.23 1.53 16.05
CA ARG A 79 18.19 0.54 15.75
C ARG A 79 17.49 0.83 14.41
N GLY A 80 17.04 2.08 14.22
CA GLY A 80 16.37 2.48 12.99
C GLY A 80 17.24 2.28 11.74
N ILE A 81 18.52 2.60 11.84
CA ILE A 81 19.50 2.40 10.75
C ILE A 81 19.65 0.90 10.44
N ILE A 82 19.90 0.08 11.45
CA ILE A 82 20.10 -1.37 11.29
C ILE A 82 18.84 -2.03 10.70
N MET A 83 17.66 -1.69 11.22
CA MET A 83 16.39 -2.24 10.72
C MET A 83 16.10 -1.82 9.28
N THR A 84 16.44 -0.58 8.91
CA THR A 84 16.32 -0.10 7.52
C THR A 84 17.25 -0.89 6.59
N ILE A 85 18.52 -1.09 6.96
CA ILE A 85 19.46 -1.89 6.17
C ILE A 85 18.97 -3.34 6.07
N ALA A 86 18.54 -3.94 7.18
CA ALA A 86 17.99 -5.29 7.19
C ALA A 86 16.75 -5.41 6.30
N ASN A 87 15.87 -4.39 6.29
CA ASN A 87 14.72 -4.34 5.38
C ASN A 87 15.16 -4.39 3.93
N LEU A 88 16.10 -3.52 3.52
CA LEU A 88 16.59 -3.48 2.13
C LEU A 88 17.22 -4.81 1.69
N LEU A 89 18.03 -5.45 2.56
CA LEU A 89 18.62 -6.75 2.28
C LEU A 89 17.57 -7.85 2.15
N LEU A 90 16.56 -7.86 3.04
CA LEU A 90 15.46 -8.82 2.99
C LEU A 90 14.57 -8.60 1.76
N VAL A 91 14.28 -7.36 1.39
CA VAL A 91 13.53 -7.01 0.18
C VAL A 91 14.22 -7.55 -1.06
N TRP A 92 15.53 -7.29 -1.19
CA TRP A 92 16.33 -7.82 -2.29
C TRP A 92 16.30 -9.36 -2.29
N PHE A 93 16.49 -10.00 -1.14
CA PHE A 93 16.47 -11.46 -1.02
C PHE A 93 15.11 -12.03 -1.43
N VAL A 94 14.01 -11.44 -0.97
CA VAL A 94 12.66 -11.90 -1.30
C VAL A 94 12.38 -11.75 -2.79
N ILE A 95 12.73 -10.61 -3.39
CA ILE A 95 12.51 -10.38 -4.82
C ILE A 95 13.38 -11.32 -5.67
N ASP A 96 14.71 -11.25 -5.51
CA ASP A 96 15.63 -11.96 -6.39
C ASP A 96 15.68 -13.46 -6.11
N VAL A 97 15.78 -13.85 -4.84
CA VAL A 97 15.96 -15.26 -4.48
C VAL A 97 14.60 -15.95 -4.41
N VAL A 98 13.65 -15.44 -3.62
CA VAL A 98 12.38 -16.15 -3.41
C VAL A 98 11.48 -16.07 -4.64
N PHE A 99 11.16 -14.87 -5.14
CA PHE A 99 10.24 -14.72 -6.27
C PHE A 99 10.88 -15.13 -7.60
N TYR A 100 12.02 -14.54 -7.97
CA TYR A 100 12.57 -14.77 -9.31
C TYR A 100 13.24 -16.13 -9.47
N ARG A 101 13.98 -16.60 -8.47
CA ARG A 101 14.76 -17.85 -8.58
C ARG A 101 14.04 -19.07 -8.03
N ILE A 102 13.35 -19.00 -6.88
CA ILE A 102 12.71 -20.18 -6.30
C ILE A 102 11.31 -20.38 -6.90
N LEU A 103 10.42 -19.38 -6.74
CA LEU A 103 9.06 -19.47 -7.27
C LEU A 103 9.03 -19.37 -8.80
N GLY A 104 9.94 -18.59 -9.39
CA GLY A 104 10.11 -18.47 -10.83
C GLY A 104 10.52 -19.76 -11.55
N LEU A 105 10.97 -20.80 -10.84
CA LEU A 105 11.17 -22.13 -11.44
C LEU A 105 9.85 -22.83 -11.77
N GLY A 106 8.81 -22.60 -10.97
CA GLY A 106 7.50 -23.22 -11.13
C GLY A 106 6.48 -22.34 -11.84
N PHE A 107 6.60 -21.02 -11.71
CA PHE A 107 5.64 -20.06 -12.25
C PHE A 107 6.32 -19.10 -13.22
N ASN A 108 6.11 -19.29 -14.53
CA ASN A 108 6.76 -18.50 -15.58
C ASN A 108 6.55 -16.99 -15.44
N PHE A 109 5.37 -16.55 -14.98
CA PHE A 109 5.08 -15.14 -14.78
C PHE A 109 5.83 -14.51 -13.59
N LEU A 110 6.49 -15.32 -12.73
CA LEU A 110 7.40 -14.87 -11.67
C LEU A 110 8.88 -14.97 -12.08
N SER A 111 9.18 -15.63 -13.19
CA SER A 111 10.54 -15.95 -13.62
C SER A 111 11.16 -14.77 -14.37
N TYR A 112 11.72 -13.79 -13.66
CA TYR A 112 12.35 -12.63 -14.31
C TYR A 112 13.42 -13.05 -15.33
N TYR A 113 14.41 -13.83 -14.89
CA TYR A 113 15.51 -14.30 -15.73
C TYR A 113 15.05 -15.29 -16.80
N GLY A 114 14.04 -16.12 -16.50
CA GLY A 114 13.48 -17.06 -17.47
C GLY A 114 12.74 -16.34 -18.60
N LEU A 115 11.95 -15.31 -18.26
CA LEU A 115 11.28 -14.46 -19.24
C LEU A 115 12.30 -13.69 -20.09
N GLU A 116 13.35 -13.15 -19.48
CA GLU A 116 14.42 -12.46 -20.20
C GLU A 116 15.15 -13.39 -21.18
N ALA A 117 15.57 -14.56 -20.71
CA ALA A 117 16.26 -15.55 -21.54
C ALA A 117 15.39 -16.08 -22.70
N ALA A 118 14.07 -16.11 -22.52
CA ALA A 118 13.11 -16.48 -23.55
C ALA A 118 12.74 -15.32 -24.50
N GLY A 119 13.31 -14.13 -24.35
CA GLY A 119 12.94 -12.95 -25.15
C GLY A 119 11.57 -12.34 -24.80
N GLY A 120 10.99 -12.74 -23.67
CA GLY A 120 9.75 -12.20 -23.13
C GLY A 120 9.96 -10.85 -22.43
N LYS A 121 8.93 -10.36 -21.73
CA LYS A 121 8.97 -9.08 -21.01
C LYS A 121 9.18 -9.30 -19.50
N PRO A 122 10.38 -9.06 -18.95
CA PRO A 122 10.67 -9.31 -17.53
C PRO A 122 9.83 -8.46 -16.56
N ILE A 123 9.29 -7.33 -17.06
CA ILE A 123 8.34 -6.49 -16.31
C ILE A 123 7.12 -7.26 -15.81
N TYR A 124 6.71 -8.36 -16.46
CA TYR A 124 5.60 -9.18 -15.97
C TYR A 124 5.91 -9.85 -14.62
N ALA A 125 7.16 -10.24 -14.39
CA ALA A 125 7.59 -10.74 -13.08
C ALA A 125 7.57 -9.65 -12.01
N GLN A 126 7.93 -8.42 -12.38
CA GLN A 126 7.86 -7.28 -11.47
C GLN A 126 6.41 -6.94 -11.09
N VAL A 127 5.50 -6.91 -12.08
CA VAL A 127 4.06 -6.70 -11.85
C VAL A 127 3.48 -7.80 -10.96
N ALA A 128 3.89 -9.06 -11.16
CA ALA A 128 3.43 -10.18 -10.36
C ALA A 128 3.83 -10.03 -8.88
N VAL A 129 5.06 -9.61 -8.62
CA VAL A 129 5.54 -9.32 -7.25
C VAL A 129 4.76 -8.15 -6.63
N VAL A 130 4.53 -7.06 -7.36
CA VAL A 130 3.71 -5.93 -6.88
C VAL A 130 2.29 -6.39 -6.54
N CYS A 131 1.68 -7.21 -7.40
CA CYS A 131 0.34 -7.73 -7.15
C CYS A 131 0.30 -8.69 -5.94
N PHE A 132 1.37 -9.45 -5.68
CA PHE A 132 1.47 -10.26 -4.47
C PHE A 132 1.47 -9.37 -3.24
N VAL A 133 2.25 -8.28 -3.28
CA VAL A 133 2.28 -7.31 -2.19
C VAL A 133 0.93 -6.64 -2.00
N LEU A 134 0.23 -6.24 -3.06
CA LEU A 134 -1.12 -5.66 -2.96
C LEU A 134 -2.04 -6.56 -2.13
N ILE A 135 -2.10 -7.85 -2.47
CA ILE A 135 -2.88 -8.84 -1.71
C ILE A 135 -2.35 -8.97 -0.28
N GLY A 136 -1.02 -9.05 -0.13
CA GLY A 136 -0.33 -9.18 1.15
C GLY A 136 -0.59 -8.01 2.10
N PHE A 137 -0.70 -6.79 1.59
CA PHE A 137 -0.80 -5.59 2.40
C PHE A 137 -2.11 -5.52 3.20
N TYR A 138 -3.16 -6.20 2.72
CA TYR A 138 -4.37 -6.45 3.51
C TYR A 138 -4.25 -7.74 4.34
N THR A 139 -3.86 -8.84 3.71
CA THR A 139 -3.98 -10.20 4.31
C THR A 139 -2.96 -10.49 5.42
N TYR A 140 -1.80 -9.83 5.44
CA TYR A 140 -0.86 -9.96 6.55
C TYR A 140 -1.41 -9.23 7.79
N PRO A 141 -1.75 -7.93 7.75
CA PRO A 141 -2.25 -7.22 8.92
C PRO A 141 -3.63 -7.69 9.41
N VAL A 142 -4.48 -8.27 8.55
CA VAL A 142 -5.87 -8.60 8.91
C VAL A 142 -5.97 -9.50 10.15
N ALA A 143 -5.05 -10.46 10.29
CA ALA A 143 -5.02 -11.36 11.44
C ALA A 143 -4.68 -10.59 12.73
N THR A 144 -3.77 -9.61 12.65
CA THR A 144 -3.44 -8.76 13.80
C THR A 144 -4.59 -7.81 14.14
N ILE A 145 -5.19 -7.18 13.12
CA ILE A 145 -6.13 -6.08 13.29
C ILE A 145 -7.55 -6.57 13.62
N PHE A 146 -8.13 -7.42 12.78
CA PHE A 146 -9.51 -7.88 12.97
C PHE A 146 -9.60 -9.14 13.83
N PHE A 147 -8.59 -10.00 13.79
CA PHE A 147 -8.58 -11.26 14.54
C PHE A 147 -7.82 -11.18 15.88
N GLY A 148 -7.21 -10.03 16.23
CA GLY A 148 -6.47 -9.90 17.48
C GLY A 148 -5.33 -10.91 17.60
N LYS A 149 -4.65 -11.19 16.49
CA LYS A 149 -3.59 -12.20 16.31
C LYS A 149 -4.03 -13.67 16.47
N TRP A 150 -5.33 -13.97 16.42
CA TRP A 150 -5.81 -15.35 16.22
C TRP A 150 -5.46 -15.86 14.81
N PRO A 151 -5.09 -17.14 14.62
CA PRO A 151 -5.04 -18.24 15.60
C PRO A 151 -3.72 -18.37 16.37
N VAL A 152 -2.73 -17.51 16.11
CA VAL A 152 -1.36 -17.71 16.61
C VAL A 152 -1.22 -17.35 18.10
N GLN A 153 -1.55 -16.14 18.52
CA GLN A 153 -1.32 -15.72 19.92
C GLN A 153 -2.07 -16.52 21.00
N PRO A 154 -3.27 -17.10 20.75
CA PRO A 154 -3.89 -18.02 21.70
C PRO A 154 -3.04 -19.24 22.12
N SER A 155 -1.94 -19.52 21.40
CA SER A 155 -1.05 -20.66 21.66
C SER A 155 0.11 -20.38 22.62
N ASN A 156 0.22 -19.17 23.19
CA ASN A 156 1.30 -18.75 24.12
C ASN A 156 2.74 -18.88 23.59
N ILE A 157 2.92 -18.93 22.26
CA ILE A 157 4.23 -18.98 21.64
C ILE A 157 4.94 -17.62 21.82
N GLN A 158 6.24 -17.65 22.15
CA GLN A 158 7.05 -16.44 22.31
C GLN A 158 7.73 -16.01 20.99
N GLN A 159 8.17 -14.76 20.93
CA GLN A 159 9.01 -14.30 19.82
C GLN A 159 10.37 -15.02 19.84
N PRO A 160 10.95 -15.38 18.67
CA PRO A 160 10.48 -15.05 17.32
C PRO A 160 9.49 -16.06 16.71
N ALA A 161 9.24 -17.20 17.38
CA ALA A 161 8.40 -18.27 16.84
C ALA A 161 6.96 -17.81 16.57
N ALA A 162 6.41 -16.93 17.41
CA ALA A 162 5.09 -16.33 17.18
C ALA A 162 5.05 -15.50 15.89
N GLY A 163 6.06 -14.65 15.65
CA GLY A 163 6.15 -13.84 14.44
C GLY A 163 6.30 -14.69 13.17
N PHE A 164 7.08 -15.78 13.21
CA PHE A 164 7.17 -16.71 12.08
C PHE A 164 5.87 -17.49 11.82
N ALA A 165 5.12 -17.84 12.87
CA ALA A 165 3.80 -18.44 12.71
C ALA A 165 2.78 -17.45 12.13
N GLU A 166 2.79 -16.19 12.57
CA GLU A 166 1.99 -15.09 11.98
C GLU A 166 2.35 -14.87 10.50
N PHE A 167 3.65 -14.90 10.17
CA PHE A 167 4.15 -14.83 8.79
C PHE A 167 3.64 -15.99 7.92
N GLY A 168 3.72 -17.23 8.42
CA GLY A 168 3.24 -18.40 7.70
C GLY A 168 1.73 -18.35 7.45
N TRP A 169 0.96 -17.91 8.45
CA TRP A 169 -0.49 -17.73 8.33
C TRP A 169 -0.86 -16.64 7.31
N GLY A 170 -0.22 -15.47 7.40
CA GLY A 170 -0.39 -14.37 6.44
C GLY A 170 -0.03 -14.79 5.02
N SER A 171 1.09 -15.50 4.85
CA SER A 171 1.54 -16.03 3.55
C SER A 171 0.52 -17.00 2.95
N LEU A 172 -0.02 -17.93 3.75
CA LEU A 172 -1.02 -18.90 3.29
C LEU A 172 -2.28 -18.21 2.75
N ILE A 173 -2.83 -17.25 3.50
CA ILE A 173 -4.02 -16.49 3.07
C ILE A 173 -3.70 -15.65 1.83
N THR A 174 -2.53 -15.01 1.81
CA THR A 174 -2.07 -14.22 0.66
C THR A 174 -2.02 -15.05 -0.60
N LEU A 175 -1.43 -16.26 -0.54
CA LEU A 175 -1.33 -17.16 -1.68
C LEU A 175 -2.71 -17.56 -2.22
N PHE A 176 -3.65 -17.90 -1.32
CA PHE A 176 -5.01 -18.24 -1.74
C PHE A 176 -5.71 -17.07 -2.45
N ALA A 177 -5.64 -15.87 -1.87
CA ALA A 177 -6.23 -14.67 -2.48
C ALA A 177 -5.51 -14.28 -3.79
N TYR A 178 -4.19 -14.42 -3.85
CA TYR A 178 -3.38 -14.14 -5.04
C TYR A 178 -3.74 -15.05 -6.21
N VAL A 179 -3.95 -16.34 -5.95
CA VAL A 179 -4.38 -17.31 -6.98
C VAL A 179 -5.77 -16.98 -7.52
N ILE A 180 -6.69 -16.49 -6.68
CA ILE A 180 -8.06 -16.18 -7.11
C ILE A 180 -8.15 -14.82 -7.81
N LEU A 181 -7.45 -13.82 -7.30
CA LEU A 181 -7.63 -12.41 -7.71
C LEU A 181 -6.56 -11.94 -8.70
N ILE A 182 -5.35 -12.50 -8.67
CA ILE A 182 -4.24 -12.00 -9.49
C ILE A 182 -3.89 -12.96 -10.63
N VAL A 183 -3.69 -14.25 -10.35
CA VAL A 183 -3.25 -15.23 -11.37
C VAL A 183 -4.12 -15.23 -12.65
N PRO A 184 -5.46 -15.05 -12.60
CA PRO A 184 -6.27 -15.00 -13.81
C PRO A 184 -5.94 -13.84 -14.77
N PHE A 185 -5.37 -12.73 -14.25
CA PHE A 185 -4.90 -11.62 -15.08
C PHE A 185 -3.72 -12.04 -15.97
N PHE A 186 -2.79 -12.84 -15.43
CA PHE A 186 -1.69 -13.39 -16.22
C PHE A 186 -2.19 -14.37 -17.29
N GLY A 187 -3.34 -15.00 -17.09
CA GLY A 187 -4.01 -15.76 -18.16
C GLY A 187 -4.44 -14.92 -19.35
N ILE A 188 -4.62 -13.61 -19.21
CA ILE A 188 -4.81 -12.70 -20.36
C ILE A 188 -3.47 -12.39 -21.02
N LEU A 189 -2.44 -12.08 -20.23
CA LEU A 189 -1.12 -11.66 -20.73
C LEU A 189 -0.40 -12.78 -21.49
N PHE A 190 -0.52 -14.03 -21.03
CA PHE A 190 0.17 -15.19 -21.61
C PHE A 190 -0.70 -16.02 -22.57
N LYS A 191 -1.92 -15.56 -22.91
CA LYS A 191 -2.73 -16.11 -24.02
C LYS A 191 -2.35 -15.54 -25.38
N VAL A 192 -1.62 -14.42 -25.39
CA VAL A 192 -0.95 -13.89 -26.59
C VAL A 192 0.35 -14.68 -26.76
N PRO A 193 0.75 -15.14 -27.96
CA PRO A 193 2.02 -15.81 -28.18
C PRO A 193 3.18 -14.92 -27.71
N VAL A 194 3.74 -15.20 -26.52
CA VAL A 194 4.88 -14.43 -25.97
C VAL A 194 6.21 -14.98 -26.47
N VAL A 195 6.19 -16.17 -27.08
CA VAL A 195 7.35 -16.88 -27.63
C VAL A 195 6.90 -17.73 -28.81
N ASP A 196 7.78 -17.94 -29.78
CA ASP A 196 7.60 -18.90 -30.87
C ASP A 196 8.44 -20.17 -30.58
N PRO A 197 7.82 -21.35 -30.41
CA PRO A 197 6.39 -21.64 -30.51
C PRO A 197 5.57 -21.18 -29.28
N PRO A 198 4.27 -20.89 -29.44
CA PRO A 198 3.41 -20.34 -28.40
C PRO A 198 3.30 -21.29 -27.19
N VAL A 199 3.95 -20.92 -26.09
CA VAL A 199 3.70 -21.52 -24.79
C VAL A 199 2.42 -20.89 -24.23
N VAL A 200 1.27 -21.47 -24.58
CA VAL A 200 -0.01 -21.16 -23.91
C VAL A 200 0.10 -21.69 -22.49
N ALA A 201 0.43 -20.81 -21.54
CA ALA A 201 0.32 -21.16 -20.13
C ALA A 201 -1.15 -21.53 -19.85
N ALA A 202 -1.39 -22.66 -19.20
CA ALA A 202 -2.72 -23.14 -18.81
C ALA A 202 -3.31 -22.28 -17.67
N LEU A 203 -3.54 -21.00 -17.94
CA LEU A 203 -4.08 -20.02 -17.01
C LEU A 203 -5.47 -19.59 -17.48
N ASN A 204 -6.44 -19.67 -16.57
CA ASN A 204 -7.78 -19.14 -16.81
C ASN A 204 -7.73 -17.62 -16.99
N SER A 205 -8.64 -17.07 -17.80
CA SER A 205 -8.80 -15.62 -17.93
C SER A 205 -9.50 -15.04 -16.70
N SER A 206 -9.32 -13.73 -16.49
CA SER A 206 -10.01 -12.92 -15.48
C SER A 206 -11.52 -13.16 -15.44
N TRP A 207 -11.99 -13.81 -14.36
CA TRP A 207 -13.42 -14.10 -14.16
C TRP A 207 -14.25 -12.85 -13.87
N TRP A 208 -13.61 -11.74 -13.50
CA TRP A 208 -14.26 -10.47 -13.19
C TRP A 208 -14.55 -9.60 -14.42
N ALA A 209 -14.16 -10.00 -15.63
CA ALA A 209 -14.31 -9.16 -16.82
C ALA A 209 -15.74 -8.64 -17.03
N GLY A 210 -16.76 -9.49 -16.81
CA GLY A 210 -18.17 -9.11 -16.91
C GLY A 210 -18.69 -8.24 -15.76
N ILE A 211 -17.99 -8.21 -14.62
CA ILE A 211 -18.36 -7.41 -13.44
C ILE A 211 -17.70 -6.03 -13.53
N GLY A 212 -16.40 -6.01 -13.86
CA GLY A 212 -15.58 -4.81 -13.89
C GLY A 212 -15.70 -4.00 -15.17
N GLY A 213 -16.21 -4.59 -16.25
CA GLY A 213 -16.14 -4.00 -17.60
C GLY A 213 -14.71 -3.99 -18.18
N THR A 214 -13.78 -4.69 -17.53
CA THR A 214 -12.38 -4.84 -17.94
C THR A 214 -11.82 -6.15 -17.38
N GLY A 215 -11.02 -6.87 -18.18
CA GLY A 215 -10.27 -8.04 -17.71
C GLY A 215 -8.97 -7.68 -16.98
N HIS A 216 -8.60 -6.39 -16.96
CA HIS A 216 -7.36 -5.94 -16.34
C HIS A 216 -7.38 -6.11 -14.81
N VAL A 217 -6.20 -6.31 -14.21
CA VAL A 217 -6.04 -6.41 -12.74
C VAL A 217 -6.43 -5.13 -12.00
N HIS A 218 -6.58 -4.01 -12.71
CA HIS A 218 -6.97 -2.74 -12.08
C HIS A 218 -8.35 -2.80 -11.44
N TRP A 219 -9.23 -3.71 -11.88
CA TRP A 219 -10.46 -4.01 -11.14
C TRP A 219 -10.15 -4.40 -9.69
N VAL A 220 -9.19 -5.31 -9.48
CA VAL A 220 -8.75 -5.74 -8.14
C VAL A 220 -8.15 -4.55 -7.39
N PHE A 221 -7.22 -3.82 -8.00
CA PHE A 221 -6.61 -2.63 -7.37
C PHE A 221 -7.67 -1.66 -6.86
N GLY A 222 -8.67 -1.36 -7.70
CA GLY A 222 -9.67 -0.34 -7.43
C GLY A 222 -10.46 -0.54 -6.15
N TRP A 223 -10.76 -1.77 -5.76
CA TRP A 223 -11.49 -2.06 -4.51
C TRP A 223 -10.59 -2.61 -3.41
N TRP A 224 -9.52 -3.32 -3.75
CA TRP A 224 -8.60 -3.90 -2.78
C TRP A 224 -7.80 -2.82 -2.06
N GLU A 225 -7.43 -1.75 -2.75
CA GLU A 225 -6.79 -0.59 -2.14
C GLU A 225 -7.70 0.04 -1.08
N TRP A 226 -9.00 0.19 -1.37
CA TRP A 226 -9.97 0.63 -0.35
C TRP A 226 -10.07 -0.34 0.84
N ALA A 227 -9.91 -1.65 0.63
CA ALA A 227 -9.91 -2.61 1.72
C ALA A 227 -8.69 -2.41 2.64
N ILE A 228 -7.53 -2.14 2.05
CA ILE A 228 -6.30 -1.75 2.76
C ILE A 228 -6.55 -0.46 3.55
N ILE A 229 -7.09 0.59 2.92
CA ILE A 229 -7.38 1.86 3.59
C ILE A 229 -8.33 1.66 4.78
N VAL A 230 -9.44 0.96 4.59
CA VAL A 230 -10.40 0.67 5.67
C VAL A 230 -9.72 -0.08 6.82
N LEU A 231 -8.86 -1.06 6.50
CA LEU A 231 -8.13 -1.85 7.50
C LEU A 231 -7.15 -0.99 8.31
N PHE A 232 -6.39 -0.11 7.67
CA PHE A 232 -5.40 0.71 8.37
C PHE A 232 -6.02 1.94 9.04
N MET A 233 -7.05 2.56 8.46
CA MET A 233 -7.82 3.59 9.14
C MET A 233 -8.41 3.06 10.44
N THR A 234 -8.86 1.80 10.45
CA THR A 234 -9.39 1.11 11.63
C THR A 234 -8.46 1.20 12.84
N VAL A 235 -7.20 0.81 12.71
CA VAL A 235 -6.27 0.78 13.84
C VAL A 235 -5.63 2.12 14.16
N ASN A 236 -5.53 3.00 13.16
CA ASN A 236 -4.96 4.32 13.33
C ASN A 236 -6.06 5.32 13.77
N VAL A 237 -6.59 6.09 12.83
CA VAL A 237 -7.48 7.22 13.11
C VAL A 237 -8.89 6.84 13.57
N TRP A 238 -9.34 5.59 13.40
CA TRP A 238 -10.66 5.17 13.85
C TRP A 238 -10.66 4.48 15.22
N ARG A 239 -9.49 4.08 15.72
CA ARG A 239 -9.33 3.42 17.04
C ARG A 239 -10.35 2.30 17.23
N MET A 240 -10.34 1.36 16.29
CA MET A 240 -11.21 0.19 16.18
C MET A 240 -12.69 0.45 15.89
N LYS A 241 -13.14 1.68 15.63
CA LYS A 241 -14.53 1.95 15.21
C LYS A 241 -14.73 1.73 13.71
N PRO A 242 -15.92 1.28 13.27
CA PRO A 242 -17.06 0.88 14.10
C PRO A 242 -16.94 -0.53 14.70
N TRP A 243 -15.90 -1.29 14.38
CA TRP A 243 -15.72 -2.70 14.77
C TRP A 243 -15.72 -2.98 16.28
N SER A 244 -15.48 -1.96 17.09
CA SER A 244 -15.58 -2.03 18.55
C SER A 244 -16.98 -2.43 19.04
N VAL A 245 -18.03 -2.23 18.23
CA VAL A 245 -19.40 -2.65 18.58
C VAL A 245 -19.63 -4.16 18.43
N ILE A 246 -18.74 -4.86 17.71
CA ILE A 246 -18.84 -6.32 17.53
C ILE A 246 -18.28 -6.99 18.77
N THR A 247 -19.15 -7.63 19.54
CA THR A 247 -18.85 -8.29 20.82
C THR A 247 -18.61 -9.80 20.70
N LEU A 248 -18.70 -10.36 19.50
CA LEU A 248 -18.46 -11.78 19.26
C LEU A 248 -17.01 -12.18 19.59
N PRO A 249 -16.77 -13.43 20.02
CA PRO A 249 -15.41 -13.94 20.20
C PRO A 249 -14.72 -14.17 18.85
N GLN A 250 -13.39 -14.31 18.88
CA GLN A 250 -12.65 -14.80 17.71
C GLN A 250 -12.93 -16.29 17.48
N PRO A 251 -13.01 -16.76 16.22
CA PRO A 251 -12.71 -16.04 14.98
C PRO A 251 -13.89 -15.24 14.39
N TRP A 252 -15.08 -15.31 14.99
CA TRP A 252 -16.30 -14.73 14.40
C TRP A 252 -16.26 -13.22 14.26
N LYS A 253 -15.71 -12.51 15.26
CA LYS A 253 -15.50 -11.07 15.14
C LYS A 253 -14.62 -10.73 13.94
N GLY A 254 -13.47 -11.41 13.80
CA GLY A 254 -12.57 -11.21 12.67
C GLY A 254 -13.23 -11.48 11.33
N LEU A 255 -13.97 -12.60 11.20
CA LEU A 255 -14.66 -12.96 9.96
C LEU A 255 -15.71 -11.92 9.55
N ILE A 256 -16.54 -11.46 10.49
CA ILE A 256 -17.56 -10.43 10.21
C ILE A 256 -16.90 -9.11 9.86
N SER A 257 -15.83 -8.71 10.58
CA SER A 257 -15.06 -7.51 10.26
C SER A 257 -14.45 -7.56 8.85
N VAL A 258 -13.90 -8.71 8.43
CA VAL A 258 -13.39 -8.88 7.06
C VAL A 258 -14.51 -8.69 6.03
N ILE A 259 -15.63 -9.40 6.18
CA ILE A 259 -16.76 -9.33 5.24
C ILE A 259 -17.26 -7.89 5.11
N LEU A 260 -17.51 -7.22 6.24
CA LEU A 260 -17.98 -5.85 6.26
C LEU A 260 -16.95 -4.89 5.67
N SER A 261 -15.65 -5.09 5.92
CA SER A 261 -14.60 -4.26 5.34
C SER A 261 -14.56 -4.36 3.82
N PHE A 262 -14.78 -5.55 3.25
CA PHE A 262 -14.87 -5.75 1.80
C PHE A 262 -16.14 -5.13 1.21
N VAL A 263 -17.28 -5.23 1.89
CA VAL A 263 -18.51 -4.55 1.46
C VAL A 263 -18.31 -3.02 1.43
N ILE A 264 -17.72 -2.45 2.49
CA ILE A 264 -17.43 -1.01 2.56
C ILE A 264 -16.43 -0.63 1.46
N ALA A 265 -15.34 -1.38 1.30
CA ALA A 265 -14.31 -1.10 0.31
C ALA A 265 -14.83 -1.13 -1.13
N TYR A 266 -15.61 -2.17 -1.48
CA TYR A 266 -16.22 -2.28 -2.79
C TYR A 266 -17.27 -1.18 -3.03
N GLY A 267 -18.04 -0.83 -2.00
CA GLY A 267 -18.99 0.29 -2.04
C GLY A 267 -18.30 1.63 -2.29
N LEU A 268 -17.19 1.92 -1.59
CA LEU A 268 -16.36 3.11 -1.81
C LEU A 268 -15.74 3.14 -3.20
N ALA A 269 -15.28 2.00 -3.70
CA ALA A 269 -14.74 1.91 -5.06
C ALA A 269 -15.78 2.23 -6.13
N ILE A 270 -17.00 1.66 -6.01
CA ILE A 270 -18.12 1.98 -6.91
C ILE A 270 -18.50 3.45 -6.80
N LEU A 271 -18.58 4.00 -5.58
CA LEU A 271 -18.89 5.41 -5.37
C LEU A 271 -17.87 6.27 -6.10
N CYS A 272 -16.57 6.06 -5.87
CA CYS A 272 -15.48 6.78 -6.54
C CYS A 272 -15.63 6.73 -8.06
N ARG A 273 -15.81 5.55 -8.64
CA ARG A 273 -16.02 5.40 -10.09
C ARG A 273 -17.18 6.23 -10.65
N LYS A 274 -18.28 6.34 -9.90
CA LYS A 274 -19.45 7.11 -10.32
C LYS A 274 -19.22 8.62 -10.22
N ILE A 275 -18.41 9.07 -9.27
CA ILE A 275 -18.20 10.49 -9.00
C ILE A 275 -17.00 11.09 -9.75
N ILE A 276 -16.02 10.28 -10.15
CA ILE A 276 -14.82 10.71 -10.92
C ILE A 276 -15.16 11.61 -12.14
N PRO A 277 -16.19 11.29 -12.96
CA PRO A 277 -16.55 12.14 -14.11
C PRO A 277 -17.00 13.57 -13.75
N MET A 278 -17.26 13.88 -12.48
CA MET A 278 -17.66 15.23 -12.07
C MET A 278 -16.50 16.23 -12.06
N TRP A 279 -15.25 15.78 -12.08
CA TRP A 279 -14.08 16.67 -12.04
C TRP A 279 -12.97 16.30 -13.03
N VAL A 280 -12.86 15.03 -13.45
CA VAL A 280 -11.92 14.64 -14.51
C VAL A 280 -12.43 15.18 -15.86
N PRO A 281 -11.58 15.86 -16.66
CA PRO A 281 -11.98 16.41 -17.95
C PRO A 281 -12.56 15.35 -18.88
N VAL A 282 -13.61 15.71 -19.62
CA VAL A 282 -14.31 14.80 -20.56
C VAL A 282 -13.36 14.29 -21.65
N GLU A 283 -12.45 15.16 -22.08
CA GLU A 283 -11.39 14.88 -23.06
C GLU A 283 -10.54 13.67 -22.64
N THR A 284 -10.29 13.50 -21.33
CA THR A 284 -9.56 12.33 -20.79
C THR A 284 -10.24 11.03 -21.19
N PHE A 285 -11.57 10.96 -21.08
CA PHE A 285 -12.32 9.75 -21.39
C PHE A 285 -12.39 9.49 -22.89
N HIS A 286 -12.55 10.54 -23.70
CA HIS A 286 -12.53 10.43 -25.16
C HIS A 286 -11.18 9.89 -25.65
N LEU A 287 -10.06 10.43 -25.16
CA LEU A 287 -8.73 9.96 -25.54
C LEU A 287 -8.50 8.48 -25.19
N LEU A 288 -8.92 8.06 -24.00
CA LEU A 288 -8.80 6.65 -23.57
C LEU A 288 -9.66 5.71 -24.43
N GLU A 289 -10.88 6.14 -24.77
CA GLU A 289 -11.78 5.37 -25.63
C GLU A 289 -11.26 5.29 -27.07
N GLU A 290 -10.72 6.38 -27.61
CA GLU A 290 -10.10 6.41 -28.94
C GLU A 290 -8.85 5.51 -29.01
N GLU A 291 -8.03 5.49 -27.95
CA GLU A 291 -6.79 4.70 -27.94
C GLU A 291 -7.05 3.18 -27.82
N LYS A 292 -7.95 2.77 -26.91
CA LYS A 292 -8.12 1.34 -26.52
C LYS A 292 -9.56 0.91 -26.24
N GLY A 293 -10.54 1.76 -26.51
CA GLY A 293 -11.97 1.47 -26.38
C GLY A 293 -12.52 1.56 -24.94
N LEU A 294 -13.81 1.24 -24.79
CA LEU A 294 -14.54 1.37 -23.51
C LEU A 294 -13.92 0.58 -22.35
N ALA A 295 -13.28 -0.56 -22.61
CA ALA A 295 -12.62 -1.36 -21.57
C ALA A 295 -11.45 -0.61 -20.91
N GLU A 296 -10.82 0.33 -21.64
CA GLU A 296 -9.76 1.18 -21.13
C GLU A 296 -10.28 2.29 -20.23
N VAL A 297 -11.42 2.90 -20.59
CA VAL A 297 -12.13 3.83 -19.71
C VAL A 297 -12.50 3.14 -18.39
N GLN A 298 -13.01 1.90 -18.47
CA GLN A 298 -13.30 1.13 -17.25
C GLN A 298 -12.04 0.81 -16.45
N ARG A 299 -10.94 0.42 -17.11
CA ARG A 299 -9.63 0.20 -16.47
C ARG A 299 -9.14 1.45 -15.73
N PHE A 300 -9.25 2.62 -16.36
CA PHE A 300 -8.88 3.91 -15.78
C PHE A 300 -9.71 4.21 -14.54
N LEU A 301 -11.04 4.10 -14.62
CA LEU A 301 -11.92 4.38 -13.48
C LEU A 301 -11.62 3.50 -12.27
N TRP A 302 -11.30 2.22 -12.47
CA TRP A 302 -10.89 1.34 -11.37
C TRP A 302 -9.52 1.70 -10.80
N LEU A 303 -8.52 1.98 -11.65
CA LEU A 303 -7.21 2.42 -11.18
C LEU A 303 -7.33 3.73 -10.41
N HIS A 304 -8.08 4.68 -10.94
CA HIS A 304 -8.22 6.00 -10.35
C HIS A 304 -9.01 5.96 -9.02
N SER A 305 -9.92 4.99 -8.85
CA SER A 305 -10.48 4.66 -7.54
C SER A 305 -9.41 4.25 -6.53
N ALA A 306 -8.44 3.42 -6.94
CA ALA A 306 -7.31 3.05 -6.08
C ALA A 306 -6.41 4.25 -5.78
N GLU A 307 -6.16 5.12 -6.74
CA GLU A 307 -5.40 6.35 -6.52
C GLU A 307 -6.05 7.26 -5.47
N ILE A 308 -7.37 7.47 -5.55
CA ILE A 308 -8.12 8.21 -4.53
C ILE A 308 -7.97 7.56 -3.16
N ALA A 309 -8.03 6.22 -3.07
CA ALA A 309 -7.75 5.50 -1.84
C ALA A 309 -6.33 5.78 -1.34
N GLY A 310 -5.33 5.74 -2.23
CA GLY A 310 -3.93 6.08 -1.93
C GLY A 310 -3.74 7.49 -1.37
N PHE A 311 -4.48 8.48 -1.86
CA PHE A 311 -4.46 9.85 -1.32
C PHE A 311 -5.00 9.97 0.11
N THR A 312 -5.71 8.96 0.61
CA THR A 312 -6.12 8.93 2.02
C THR A 312 -5.00 8.47 2.96
N LEU A 313 -4.00 7.72 2.46
CA LEU A 313 -2.88 7.18 3.24
C LEU A 313 -2.13 8.30 3.96
N ILE A 314 -1.69 9.30 3.19
CA ILE A 314 -0.86 10.39 3.69
C ILE A 314 -1.58 11.13 4.85
N PRO A 315 -2.82 11.63 4.69
CA PRO A 315 -3.55 12.28 5.78
C PRO A 315 -3.73 11.45 7.04
N PHE A 316 -4.20 10.20 6.94
CA PHE A 316 -4.50 9.45 8.17
C PHE A 316 -3.24 9.01 8.90
N LEU A 317 -2.17 8.69 8.15
CA LEU A 317 -0.88 8.36 8.74
C LEU A 317 -0.26 9.60 9.41
N ILE A 318 -0.24 10.76 8.75
CA ILE A 318 0.23 12.00 9.37
C ILE A 318 -0.56 12.30 10.64
N TRP A 319 -1.90 12.24 10.57
CA TRP A 319 -2.76 12.56 11.71
C TRP A 319 -2.46 11.66 12.91
N HIS A 320 -2.36 10.35 12.67
CA HIS A 320 -2.10 9.39 13.73
C HIS A 320 -0.66 9.49 14.26
N HIS A 321 0.33 9.48 13.37
CA HIS A 321 1.73 9.33 13.75
C HIS A 321 2.37 10.63 14.24
N TYR A 322 1.97 11.77 13.68
CA TYR A 322 2.61 13.06 13.95
C TYR A 322 1.74 14.04 14.71
N PHE A 323 0.41 13.88 14.70
CA PHE A 323 -0.51 14.72 15.47
C PHE A 323 -1.20 13.99 16.63
N ASP A 324 -0.75 12.77 16.97
CA ASP A 324 -1.21 11.97 18.12
C ASP A 324 -2.74 11.86 18.22
N ASP A 325 -3.42 11.65 17.08
CA ASP A 325 -4.88 11.57 17.01
C ASP A 325 -5.59 12.78 17.65
N ILE A 326 -5.05 14.00 17.45
CA ILE A 326 -5.65 15.21 18.01
C ILE A 326 -7.14 15.30 17.68
N ALA A 327 -7.95 15.57 18.72
CA ALA A 327 -9.42 15.60 18.65
C ALA A 327 -10.01 16.91 19.20
N PHE A 328 -9.19 17.96 19.33
CA PHE A 328 -9.60 19.33 19.70
C PHE A 328 -10.55 19.41 20.92
N GLY A 329 -10.21 18.70 22.00
CA GLY A 329 -11.00 18.68 23.24
C GLY A 329 -12.13 17.65 23.28
N LEU A 330 -12.38 16.91 22.20
CA LEU A 330 -13.27 15.76 22.21
C LEU A 330 -12.59 14.55 22.87
N ASP A 331 -13.41 13.63 23.38
CA ASP A 331 -12.94 12.29 23.76
C ASP A 331 -12.35 11.58 22.52
N LYS A 332 -11.04 11.31 22.55
CA LYS A 332 -10.30 10.64 21.47
C LYS A 332 -10.88 9.27 21.12
N ASP A 333 -11.49 8.61 22.10
CA ASP A 333 -12.13 7.30 21.94
C ASP A 333 -13.65 7.41 21.69
N GLY A 334 -14.20 8.63 21.59
CA GLY A 334 -15.61 8.89 21.30
C GLY A 334 -15.95 8.81 19.80
N TRP A 335 -17.25 8.63 19.51
CA TRP A 335 -17.77 8.62 18.13
C TRP A 335 -17.61 9.97 17.42
N SER A 336 -17.66 11.08 18.16
CA SER A 336 -17.43 12.42 17.59
C SER A 336 -16.00 12.59 17.09
N ALA A 337 -15.00 12.09 17.82
CA ALA A 337 -13.60 12.12 17.37
C ALA A 337 -13.36 11.15 16.19
N PHE A 338 -14.07 10.03 16.13
CA PHE A 338 -14.08 9.14 14.97
C PHE A 338 -14.61 9.87 13.72
N LEU A 339 -15.76 10.55 13.81
CA LEU A 339 -16.33 11.29 12.69
C LEU A 339 -15.44 12.46 12.26
N LEU A 340 -14.92 13.23 13.23
CA LEU A 340 -14.00 14.34 12.98
C LEU A 340 -12.78 13.88 12.17
N ARG A 341 -12.10 12.81 12.61
CA ARG A 341 -10.90 12.30 11.92
C ARG A 341 -11.25 11.69 10.57
N THR A 342 -12.38 11.01 10.44
CA THR A 342 -12.83 10.46 9.15
C THR A 342 -13.07 11.57 8.12
N ILE A 343 -13.86 12.58 8.49
CA ILE A 343 -14.13 13.73 7.63
C ILE A 343 -12.84 14.50 7.32
N GLY A 344 -12.01 14.72 8.35
CA GLY A 344 -10.74 15.40 8.20
C GLY A 344 -9.79 14.69 7.23
N VAL A 345 -9.66 13.36 7.32
CA VAL A 345 -8.90 12.56 6.36
C VAL A 345 -9.45 12.72 4.94
N CYS A 346 -10.77 12.67 4.75
CA CYS A 346 -11.37 12.88 3.42
C CYS A 346 -11.09 14.28 2.86
N VAL A 347 -11.18 15.33 3.69
CA VAL A 347 -10.87 16.72 3.28
C VAL A 347 -9.40 16.84 2.88
N PHE A 348 -8.48 16.36 3.71
CA PHE A 348 -7.05 16.43 3.40
C PHE A 348 -6.66 15.55 2.21
N ALA A 349 -7.32 14.39 2.02
CA ALA A 349 -7.16 13.57 0.83
C ALA A 349 -7.57 14.34 -0.43
N ALA A 350 -8.74 14.98 -0.42
CA ALA A 350 -9.20 15.83 -1.53
C ALA A 350 -8.25 17.00 -1.82
N CYS A 351 -7.73 17.67 -0.77
CA CYS A 351 -6.73 18.72 -0.93
C CYS A 351 -5.43 18.18 -1.56
N SER A 352 -4.93 17.04 -1.07
CA SER A 352 -3.70 16.43 -1.60
C SER A 352 -3.85 15.97 -3.05
N TYR A 353 -5.00 15.37 -3.38
CA TYR A 353 -5.38 15.00 -4.74
C TYR A 353 -5.41 16.24 -5.65
N TRP A 354 -6.02 17.33 -5.17
CA TRP A 354 -6.09 18.57 -5.93
C TRP A 354 -4.71 19.16 -6.20
N VAL A 355 -3.83 19.18 -5.18
CA VAL A 355 -2.44 19.62 -5.34
C VAL A 355 -1.69 18.74 -6.34
N PHE A 356 -1.91 17.43 -6.31
CA PHE A 356 -1.27 16.49 -7.22
C PHE A 356 -1.64 16.73 -8.68
N TYR A 357 -2.95 16.72 -8.98
CA TYR A 357 -3.45 16.78 -10.37
C TYR A 357 -3.66 18.20 -10.89
N TYR A 358 -4.28 19.09 -10.13
CA TYR A 358 -4.63 20.43 -10.62
C TYR A 358 -3.51 21.45 -10.40
N ALA A 359 -2.90 21.48 -9.21
CA ALA A 359 -1.69 22.28 -9.00
C ALA A 359 -0.43 21.66 -9.65
N ASN A 360 -0.59 20.49 -10.29
CA ASN A 360 0.40 19.81 -11.10
C ASN A 360 1.69 19.43 -10.36
N PHE A 361 1.58 19.11 -9.06
CA PHE A 361 2.74 18.68 -8.26
C PHE A 361 3.47 17.48 -8.89
N GLY A 362 2.75 16.55 -9.51
CA GLY A 362 3.38 15.44 -10.24
C GLY A 362 4.33 15.89 -11.35
N HIS A 363 4.04 17.00 -12.03
CA HIS A 363 4.96 17.55 -13.03
C HIS A 363 6.12 18.33 -12.40
N TRP A 364 5.84 19.41 -11.65
CA TRP A 364 6.91 20.32 -11.21
C TRP A 364 7.74 19.75 -10.07
N ALA A 365 7.13 19.03 -9.13
CA ALA A 365 7.83 18.46 -7.98
C ALA A 365 8.46 17.10 -8.31
N LEU A 366 7.75 16.24 -9.05
CA LEU A 366 8.17 14.85 -9.30
C LEU A 366 8.78 14.60 -10.69
N GLY A 367 8.74 15.59 -11.59
CA GLY A 367 9.37 15.52 -12.91
C GLY A 367 8.58 14.75 -13.97
N ASN A 368 7.29 14.49 -13.74
CA ASN A 368 6.46 13.74 -14.69
C ASN A 368 6.05 14.60 -15.90
N HIS A 369 6.79 14.44 -16.99
CA HIS A 369 6.55 15.16 -18.26
C HIS A 369 5.28 14.73 -19.00
N HIS A 370 4.65 13.60 -18.62
CA HIS A 370 3.36 13.21 -19.18
C HIS A 370 2.17 13.98 -18.58
N MET A 371 2.42 14.91 -17.64
CA MET A 371 1.41 15.69 -16.92
C MET A 371 1.33 17.16 -17.38
N ASP A 372 1.85 17.50 -18.56
CA ASP A 372 1.83 18.88 -19.06
C ASP A 372 0.39 19.38 -19.26
N GLU A 373 -0.41 18.58 -19.95
CA GLU A 373 -1.81 18.87 -20.26
C GLU A 373 -2.78 18.22 -19.27
N LEU A 374 -3.82 18.95 -18.85
CA LEU A 374 -4.76 18.52 -17.81
C LEU A 374 -5.40 17.14 -18.08
N ALA A 375 -5.79 16.87 -19.34
CA ALA A 375 -6.40 15.59 -19.73
C ALA A 375 -5.43 14.40 -19.61
N HIS A 376 -4.12 14.65 -19.81
CA HIS A 376 -3.08 13.63 -19.71
C HIS A 376 -2.60 13.42 -18.26
N ARG A 377 -2.87 14.36 -17.35
CA ARG A 377 -2.46 14.25 -15.94
C ARG A 377 -3.03 13.03 -15.25
N PHE A 378 -4.31 12.73 -15.46
CA PHE A 378 -4.99 11.66 -14.73
C PHE A 378 -4.57 10.26 -15.19
N PRO A 379 -4.50 9.95 -16.51
CA PRO A 379 -4.09 8.61 -16.95
C PRO A 379 -2.60 8.32 -16.72
N HIS A 380 -1.75 9.34 -16.69
CA HIS A 380 -0.29 9.19 -16.61
C HIS A 380 0.32 9.68 -15.28
N GLY A 381 -0.51 10.11 -14.33
CA GLY A 381 -0.03 10.67 -13.06
C GLY A 381 0.62 9.63 -12.14
N GLU A 382 0.18 8.37 -12.22
CA GLU A 382 0.69 7.23 -11.45
C GLU A 382 0.89 7.55 -9.95
N SER A 383 -0.09 8.27 -9.39
CA SER A 383 0.00 8.90 -8.07
C SER A 383 0.21 7.91 -6.93
N LEU A 384 -0.22 6.65 -7.09
CA LEU A 384 0.01 5.58 -6.12
C LEU A 384 1.50 5.37 -5.82
N VAL A 385 2.38 5.47 -6.82
CA VAL A 385 3.82 5.29 -6.60
C VAL A 385 4.37 6.36 -5.67
N TRP A 386 3.94 7.61 -5.85
CA TRP A 386 4.27 8.71 -4.96
C TRP A 386 3.67 8.51 -3.57
N ASN A 387 2.39 8.16 -3.48
CA ASN A 387 1.70 7.95 -2.20
C ASN A 387 2.39 6.85 -1.37
N PHE A 388 2.75 5.72 -1.99
CA PHE A 388 3.49 4.65 -1.33
C PHE A 388 4.92 5.05 -0.96
N TRP A 389 5.60 5.79 -1.83
CA TRP A 389 6.92 6.28 -1.50
C TRP A 389 6.92 7.20 -0.30
N TRP A 390 6.00 8.17 -0.28
CA TRP A 390 5.94 9.19 0.75
C TRP A 390 5.72 8.59 2.14
N ILE A 391 4.91 7.52 2.24
CA ILE A 391 4.63 6.89 3.52
C ILE A 391 5.78 6.03 4.04
N ILE A 392 6.69 5.52 3.20
CA ILE A 392 7.79 4.65 3.65
C ILE A 392 8.72 5.35 4.65
N PRO A 393 9.27 6.55 4.37
CA PRO A 393 10.08 7.28 5.35
C PRO A 393 9.32 7.54 6.66
N LEU A 394 8.03 7.86 6.57
CA LEU A 394 7.17 8.06 7.74
C LEU A 394 7.02 6.77 8.55
N LEU A 395 6.70 5.65 7.91
CA LEU A 395 6.55 4.36 8.57
C LEU A 395 7.86 3.92 9.18
N TRP A 396 9.02 4.17 8.53
CA TRP A 396 10.32 3.79 9.09
C TRP A 396 10.60 4.64 10.31
N ASN A 397 10.25 5.92 10.26
CA ASN A 397 10.37 6.79 11.41
C ASN A 397 9.63 6.22 12.62
N GLU A 398 8.40 5.76 12.43
CA GLU A 398 7.65 5.18 13.53
C GLU A 398 8.15 3.78 13.91
N TRP A 399 8.15 2.84 12.97
CA TRP A 399 8.36 1.41 13.22
C TRP A 399 9.80 1.13 13.63
N PHE A 400 10.76 1.73 12.93
CA PHE A 400 12.18 1.42 13.12
C PHE A 400 12.88 2.44 14.02
N PHE A 401 12.54 3.72 13.88
CA PHE A 401 13.16 4.81 14.65
C PHE A 401 12.36 5.23 15.90
N HIS A 402 11.18 4.64 16.18
CA HIS A 402 10.34 5.01 17.33
C HIS A 402 10.04 6.51 17.41
N LYS A 403 9.73 7.10 16.26
CA LYS A 403 9.47 8.53 16.05
C LYS A 403 10.63 9.46 16.44
N TRP A 404 11.85 8.93 16.59
CA TRP A 404 13.05 9.75 16.81
C TRP A 404 13.36 10.63 15.58
N PRO A 405 13.84 11.87 15.75
CA PRO A 405 14.10 12.58 16.99
C PRO A 405 12.89 13.35 17.54
N PHE A 406 11.73 13.31 16.88
CA PHE A 406 10.57 14.16 17.16
C PHE A 406 9.87 13.84 18.48
N TYR A 407 10.02 12.61 18.98
CA TYR A 407 9.52 12.18 20.27
C TYR A 407 10.67 11.84 21.23
N VAL A 408 10.41 12.02 22.52
CA VAL A 408 11.33 11.71 23.62
C VAL A 408 10.60 10.88 24.68
N HIS A 409 11.33 10.06 25.43
CA HIS A 409 10.74 9.37 26.57
C HIS A 409 10.44 10.38 27.70
N GLU A 410 9.40 10.11 28.48
CA GLU A 410 9.23 10.76 29.78
C GLU A 410 10.39 10.40 30.72
N ASP A 411 10.93 11.42 31.39
CA ASP A 411 12.01 11.32 32.37
C ASP A 411 11.52 10.75 33.70
#